data_AF-A0A9P5RTC9-F1
#
_entry.id   AF-A0A9P5RTC9-F1
#
_cell.length_a   1.000
_cell.length_b   1.000
_cell.length_c   1.000
_cell.angle_alpha   90.00
_cell.angle_beta   90.00
_cell.angle_gamma   90.00
#
_symmetry.space_group_name_H-M   'P 1'
#
loop_
_entity.id
_entity.type
_entity.pdbx_description
1 polymer ?
#
loop_
_entity_poly.entity_id
_entity_poly.type
_entity_poly.pdbx_seq_one_letter_code
_entity_poly.pdbx_strand_id
1 'polypeptide(L)'
;MLKEGLFLELEKSIDSDAVYVKVLAPFWRLAEEAQTTNCKAELASSILPSIPYISRIFPAISRLFPCLSQPGLEQRREAVLFKTARLTDFHLAEPGRRWSDVVRHAGAIRKDGTHVGSHSGTDSRPGFFQTSRRGYLVNSIMMRTESRNHPYGRKMGLRSALRRGAYQKLFALHDGPFRTQSKLMNEANYRAQLRVKWARRFWRNQPLDLVNAYYGERIGVYFAWLGHYTKWLTLPAVVGMAVFVFGVINAARLNKLDATPNALFAIFDNVLTMPFALFMSMWSTVYIEFWKRANQYYAFRWNMIDYERVELPRTEFRATKVRFSPVTGKRELYYPVYWKALRLFASSVAVIIA
;
A
#
# COMPACT_ATOMS: atom_id res chain seq x y z
N MET A 1 -24.16 12.27 -2.77
CA MET A 1 -23.36 11.73 -3.89
C MET A 1 -23.52 12.56 -5.15
N LEU A 2 -24.69 12.61 -5.81
CA LEU A 2 -24.90 13.46 -6.99
C LEU A 2 -24.60 14.96 -6.74
N LYS A 3 -25.08 15.51 -5.62
CA LYS A 3 -24.78 16.90 -5.20
C LYS A 3 -23.29 17.16 -4.93
N GLU A 4 -22.53 16.10 -4.65
CA GLU A 4 -21.09 16.18 -4.45
C GLU A 4 -20.33 16.03 -5.78
N GLY A 5 -21.01 15.93 -6.93
CA GLY A 5 -20.40 15.82 -8.26
C GLY A 5 -19.95 14.41 -8.63
N LEU A 6 -20.45 13.38 -7.95
CA LEU A 6 -20.26 11.97 -8.34
C LEU A 6 -21.35 11.55 -9.32
N PHE A 7 -20.97 10.83 -10.37
CA PHE A 7 -21.91 10.17 -11.29
C PHE A 7 -22.24 8.78 -10.76
N LEU A 8 -23.52 8.43 -10.83
CA LEU A 8 -24.04 7.13 -10.39
C LEU A 8 -24.68 6.44 -11.59
N GLU A 9 -24.31 5.20 -11.83
CA GLU A 9 -24.93 4.34 -12.84
C GLU A 9 -25.47 3.09 -12.15
N LEU A 10 -26.75 2.81 -12.40
CA LEU A 10 -27.46 1.66 -11.83
C LEU A 10 -27.47 0.53 -12.83
N GLU A 11 -27.04 -0.65 -12.41
CA GLU A 11 -27.03 -1.86 -13.21
C GLU A 11 -27.65 -3.01 -12.41
N LYS A 12 -28.68 -3.64 -12.97
CA LYS A 12 -29.25 -4.84 -12.38
C LYS A 12 -28.40 -6.05 -12.76
N SER A 13 -28.16 -6.94 -11.81
CA SER A 13 -27.53 -8.22 -12.09
C SER A 13 -28.41 -9.05 -13.03
N ILE A 14 -27.78 -9.86 -13.86
CA ILE A 14 -28.44 -10.77 -14.80
C ILE A 14 -28.93 -12.02 -14.06
N ASP A 15 -28.13 -12.51 -13.10
CA ASP A 15 -28.34 -13.81 -12.45
C ASP A 15 -28.94 -13.70 -11.03
N SER A 16 -29.04 -12.49 -10.48
CA SER A 16 -29.50 -12.28 -9.11
C SER A 16 -30.36 -11.03 -8.99
N ASP A 17 -31.18 -10.94 -7.94
CA ASP A 17 -31.94 -9.72 -7.61
C ASP A 17 -31.04 -8.57 -7.10
N ALA A 18 -29.72 -8.73 -7.18
CA ALA A 18 -28.77 -7.71 -6.78
C ALA A 18 -28.79 -6.52 -7.75
N VAL A 19 -28.87 -5.31 -7.18
CA VAL A 19 -28.68 -4.06 -7.92
C VAL A 19 -27.31 -3.50 -7.58
N TYR A 20 -26.49 -3.32 -8.60
CA TYR A 20 -25.18 -2.69 -8.49
C TYR A 20 -25.26 -1.20 -8.79
N VAL A 21 -24.62 -0.40 -7.95
CA VAL A 21 -24.47 1.05 -8.18
C VAL A 21 -23.01 1.33 -8.47
N LYS A 22 -22.69 1.64 -9.73
CA LYS A 22 -21.37 2.12 -10.12
C LYS A 22 -21.23 3.58 -9.73
N VAL A 23 -20.11 3.91 -9.09
CA VAL A 23 -19.80 5.29 -8.68
C VAL A 23 -18.60 5.76 -9.47
N LEU A 24 -18.78 6.84 -10.24
CA LEU A 24 -17.76 7.43 -11.09
C LEU A 24 -17.49 8.86 -10.63
N ALA A 25 -16.22 9.23 -10.50
CA ALA A 25 -15.82 10.60 -10.21
C ALA A 25 -15.10 11.21 -11.40
N PRO A 26 -15.52 12.39 -11.87
CA PRO A 26 -14.80 13.10 -12.92
C PRO A 26 -13.45 13.60 -12.41
N PHE A 27 -12.51 13.81 -13.33
CA PHE A 27 -11.14 14.20 -13.00
C PHE A 27 -11.05 15.48 -12.15
N TRP A 28 -11.84 16.51 -12.46
CA TRP A 28 -11.83 17.78 -11.72
C TRP A 28 -12.23 17.59 -10.24
N ARG A 29 -13.21 16.72 -9.95
CA ARG A 29 -13.58 16.39 -8.57
C ARG A 29 -12.51 15.59 -7.85
N LEU A 30 -11.86 14.65 -8.54
CA LEU A 30 -10.73 13.92 -7.98
C LEU A 30 -9.56 14.87 -7.65
N ALA A 31 -9.30 15.85 -8.51
CA ALA A 31 -8.25 16.84 -8.31
C ALA A 31 -8.54 17.76 -7.11
N GLU A 32 -9.78 18.25 -7.00
CA GLU A 32 -10.22 19.03 -5.84
C GLU A 32 -10.13 18.22 -4.54
N GLU A 33 -10.63 16.99 -4.57
CA GLU A 33 -10.56 16.08 -3.42
C GLU A 33 -9.11 15.80 -3.02
N ALA A 34 -8.23 15.52 -3.99
CA ALA A 34 -6.81 15.30 -3.76
C ALA A 34 -6.13 16.50 -3.08
N GLN A 35 -6.57 17.72 -3.40
CA GLN A 35 -6.11 18.94 -2.74
C GLN A 35 -6.66 19.02 -1.30
N THR A 36 -7.93 18.68 -1.06
CA THR A 36 -8.50 18.67 0.30
C THR A 36 -7.84 17.62 1.20
N THR A 37 -7.48 16.46 0.65
CA THR A 37 -6.80 15.38 1.35
C THR A 37 -5.29 15.54 1.39
N ASN A 38 -4.76 16.68 0.91
CA ASN A 38 -3.32 16.99 0.88
C ASN A 38 -2.49 15.87 0.22
N CYS A 39 -3.00 15.28 -0.85
CA CYS A 39 -2.27 14.26 -1.58
C CYS A 39 -0.97 14.85 -2.15
N LYS A 40 0.13 14.11 -2.00
CA LYS A 40 1.41 14.46 -2.61
C LYS A 40 1.51 13.87 -4.01
N ALA A 41 1.96 14.65 -4.97
CA ALA A 41 2.25 14.21 -6.34
C ALA A 41 3.69 14.55 -6.71
N GLU A 42 4.32 13.70 -7.51
CA GLU A 42 5.70 13.88 -7.98
C GLU A 42 5.76 15.01 -9.01
N LEU A 43 6.79 15.87 -8.95
CA LEU A 43 7.01 16.89 -9.97
C LEU A 43 7.55 16.30 -11.28
N ALA A 44 7.24 16.97 -12.38
CA ALA A 44 7.81 16.67 -13.68
C ALA A 44 9.33 16.83 -13.64
N SER A 45 10.00 15.86 -14.23
CA SER A 45 11.44 15.72 -14.10
C SER A 45 12.26 16.78 -14.84
N SER A 46 11.60 17.59 -15.66
CA SER A 46 12.11 18.79 -16.31
C SER A 46 12.25 20.00 -15.39
N ILE A 47 11.53 20.02 -14.25
CA ILE A 47 11.47 21.15 -13.32
C ILE A 47 12.50 20.98 -12.18
N LEU A 48 12.94 19.75 -11.92
CA LEU A 48 13.85 19.44 -10.81
C LEU A 48 15.29 19.88 -11.13
N PRO A 49 16.00 20.51 -10.17
CA PRO A 49 17.41 20.86 -10.34
C PRO A 49 18.29 19.61 -10.48
N SER A 50 19.32 19.67 -11.31
CA SER A 50 20.28 18.57 -11.48
C SER A 50 21.21 18.48 -10.27
N ILE A 51 21.08 17.42 -9.46
CA ILE A 51 21.97 17.14 -8.33
C ILE A 51 23.06 16.15 -8.79
N PRO A 52 24.35 16.36 -8.43
CA PRO A 52 25.41 15.40 -8.74
C PRO A 52 25.18 14.05 -8.05
N TYR A 53 25.38 12.97 -8.80
CA TYR A 53 25.25 11.59 -8.32
C TYR A 53 26.29 11.32 -7.22
N ILE A 54 25.84 11.19 -5.96
CA ILE A 54 26.72 10.79 -4.86
C ILE A 54 26.96 9.29 -4.97
N SER A 55 28.13 8.92 -5.50
CA SER A 55 28.55 7.52 -5.56
C SER A 55 28.80 6.95 -4.16
N ARG A 56 28.09 5.85 -3.87
CA ARG A 56 28.28 4.81 -2.82
C ARG A 56 29.34 5.07 -1.74
N ILE A 57 28.90 5.08 -0.47
CA ILE A 57 29.80 5.17 0.70
C ILE A 57 30.38 3.80 1.15
N PHE A 58 29.90 2.64 0.66
CA PHE A 58 30.48 1.32 1.05
C PHE A 58 30.47 0.27 -0.06
N PRO A 59 31.49 0.19 -0.93
CA PRO A 59 31.57 -0.81 -2.00
C PRO A 59 31.79 -2.25 -1.49
N ALA A 60 32.49 -2.45 -0.37
CA ALA A 60 32.90 -3.78 0.10
C ALA A 60 31.72 -4.66 0.60
N ILE A 61 30.81 -4.08 1.39
CA ILE A 61 29.65 -4.80 1.96
C ILE A 61 28.65 -5.20 0.87
N SER A 62 28.51 -4.37 -0.18
CA SER A 62 27.62 -4.63 -1.32
C SER A 62 28.05 -5.81 -2.20
N ARG A 63 29.35 -6.17 -2.19
CA ARG A 63 29.88 -7.32 -2.92
C ARG A 63 29.67 -8.63 -2.19
N LEU A 64 29.81 -8.63 -0.86
CA LEU A 64 29.63 -9.82 -0.03
C LEU A 64 28.15 -10.17 0.18
N PHE A 65 27.28 -9.17 0.22
CA PHE A 65 25.84 -9.38 0.37
C PHE A 65 25.05 -8.43 -0.54
N PRO A 66 24.72 -8.86 -1.78
CA PRO A 66 23.87 -8.08 -2.70
C PRO A 66 22.49 -7.77 -2.13
N CYS A 67 22.01 -8.56 -1.16
CA CYS A 67 20.78 -8.34 -0.41
C CYS A 67 20.86 -7.20 0.61
N LEU A 68 22.07 -6.83 1.07
CA LEU A 68 22.32 -5.65 1.91
C LEU A 68 22.49 -4.37 1.08
N SER A 69 22.74 -4.50 -0.23
CA SER A 69 22.80 -3.36 -1.13
C SER A 69 21.42 -2.71 -1.22
N GLN A 70 21.30 -1.52 -0.63
CA GLN A 70 20.09 -0.72 -0.79
C GLN A 70 19.87 -0.40 -2.28
N PRO A 71 18.62 -0.38 -2.75
CA PRO A 71 18.32 0.22 -4.04
C PRO A 71 18.84 1.65 -4.03
N GLY A 72 19.51 2.07 -5.10
CA GLY A 72 20.04 3.42 -5.21
C GLY A 72 18.97 4.45 -4.84
N LEU A 73 19.34 5.43 -4.03
CA LEU A 73 18.55 6.65 -3.83
C LEU A 73 18.52 7.37 -5.19
N GLU A 74 17.50 7.10 -6.00
CA GLU A 74 17.07 8.06 -7.02
C GLU A 74 16.56 9.29 -6.26
N GLN A 75 17.46 10.24 -6.00
CA GLN A 75 17.16 11.51 -5.35
C GLN A 75 16.25 12.41 -6.22
N ARG A 76 15.89 11.94 -7.42
CA ARG A 76 15.13 12.63 -8.48
C ARG A 76 13.60 12.58 -8.25
N ARG A 77 13.12 12.80 -7.03
CA ARG A 77 11.68 12.76 -6.71
C ARG A 77 11.34 13.73 -5.57
N GLU A 78 11.10 15.00 -5.89
CA GLU A 78 10.38 15.86 -4.95
C GLU A 78 8.89 15.67 -5.16
N ALA A 79 8.19 15.28 -4.10
CA ALA A 79 6.74 15.27 -4.10
C ALA A 79 6.20 16.45 -3.30
N VAL A 80 5.38 17.24 -3.96
CA VAL A 80 4.77 18.44 -3.40
C VAL A 80 3.27 18.20 -3.25
N LEU A 81 2.66 18.95 -2.34
CA LEU A 81 1.20 18.97 -2.19
C LEU A 81 0.56 19.29 -3.54
N PHE A 82 -0.39 18.45 -3.93
CA PHE A 82 -1.11 18.59 -5.18
C PHE A 82 -1.90 19.92 -5.19
N LYS A 83 -1.68 20.72 -6.23
CA LYS A 83 -2.37 21.99 -6.45
C LYS A 83 -3.00 21.97 -7.83
N THR A 84 -4.32 22.16 -7.88
CA THR A 84 -5.10 22.22 -9.13
C THR A 84 -4.61 23.31 -10.09
N ALA A 85 -4.14 24.45 -9.56
CA ALA A 85 -3.62 25.58 -10.35
C ALA A 85 -2.30 25.31 -11.09
N ARG A 86 -1.53 24.28 -10.68
CA ARG A 86 -0.21 23.94 -11.25
C ARG A 86 -0.18 22.51 -11.78
N LEU A 87 -1.24 22.10 -12.48
CA LEU A 87 -1.39 20.72 -12.92
C LEU A 87 -0.25 20.26 -13.85
N THR A 88 0.21 21.13 -14.74
CA THR A 88 1.29 20.88 -15.72
C THR A 88 2.65 20.59 -15.10
N ASP A 89 2.85 20.98 -13.84
CA ASP A 89 4.13 20.84 -13.15
C ASP A 89 4.35 19.43 -12.60
N PHE A 90 3.30 18.60 -12.60
CA PHE A 90 3.34 17.25 -12.03
C PHE A 90 3.71 16.19 -13.07
N HIS A 91 4.42 15.16 -12.61
CA HIS A 91 4.74 13.98 -13.38
C HIS A 91 3.43 13.30 -13.83
N LEU A 92 3.36 12.85 -15.09
CA LEU A 92 2.17 12.33 -15.79
C LEU A 92 1.11 13.38 -16.16
N ALA A 93 1.32 14.67 -15.89
CA ALA A 93 0.50 15.70 -16.51
C ALA A 93 0.92 15.87 -17.97
N GLU A 94 -0.02 15.69 -18.90
CA GLU A 94 0.26 15.87 -20.32
C GLU A 94 0.40 17.38 -20.63
N PRO A 95 1.56 17.86 -21.09
CA PRO A 95 1.68 19.26 -21.50
C PRO A 95 0.85 19.50 -22.77
N GLY A 96 -0.23 20.29 -22.64
CA GLY A 96 -0.97 20.83 -23.79
C GLY A 96 -2.34 20.23 -24.11
N ARG A 97 -2.87 19.25 -23.37
CA ARG A 97 -4.25 18.78 -23.59
C ARG A 97 -5.30 19.70 -22.96
N ARG A 98 -6.36 20.01 -23.72
CA ARG A 98 -7.53 20.75 -23.23
C ARG A 98 -8.34 19.88 -22.27
N TRP A 99 -9.04 20.52 -21.32
CA TRP A 99 -9.91 19.85 -20.33
C TRP A 99 -10.91 18.86 -20.94
N SER A 100 -11.39 19.12 -22.17
CA SER A 100 -12.30 18.24 -22.92
C SER A 100 -11.73 16.86 -23.24
N ASP A 101 -10.42 16.75 -23.44
CA ASP A 101 -9.76 15.51 -23.86
C ASP A 101 -9.48 14.59 -22.66
N VAL A 102 -9.19 15.17 -21.50
CA VAL A 102 -9.04 14.46 -20.22
C VAL A 102 -10.38 13.86 -19.75
N VAL A 103 -11.49 14.56 -20.01
CA VAL A 103 -12.84 14.09 -19.67
C VAL A 103 -13.26 12.88 -20.51
N ARG A 104 -12.86 12.80 -21.79
CA ARG A 104 -13.15 11.63 -22.64
C ARG A 104 -12.46 10.35 -22.16
N HIS A 105 -11.32 10.45 -21.49
CA HIS A 105 -10.61 9.30 -20.90
C HIS A 105 -11.09 8.94 -19.48
N ALA A 106 -11.97 9.74 -18.87
CA ALA A 106 -12.37 9.58 -17.47
C ALA A 106 -13.61 8.69 -17.25
N GLY A 107 -14.39 8.38 -18.30
CA GLY A 107 -15.58 7.55 -18.12
C GLY A 107 -16.31 7.23 -19.42
N ALA A 108 -16.10 6.03 -19.94
CA ALA A 108 -17.05 5.36 -20.82
C ALA A 108 -16.83 3.84 -20.73
N ILE A 109 -17.52 3.19 -19.79
CA ILE A 109 -17.75 1.75 -19.88
C ILE A 109 -19.08 1.59 -20.61
N ARG A 110 -19.05 1.17 -21.88
CA ARG A 110 -20.26 0.80 -22.62
C ARG A 110 -20.70 -0.61 -22.16
N LYS A 111 -22.00 -0.86 -22.15
CA LYS A 111 -22.67 -2.10 -21.67
C LYS A 111 -22.27 -3.39 -22.39
N ASP A 112 -21.38 -3.32 -23.39
CA ASP A 112 -21.18 -4.39 -24.36
C ASP A 112 -19.87 -5.17 -24.10
N GLY A 113 -19.20 -4.92 -22.96
CA GLY A 113 -17.95 -5.62 -22.58
C GLY A 113 -16.73 -5.29 -23.45
N THR A 114 -16.88 -4.47 -24.48
CA THR A 114 -15.79 -4.00 -25.33
C THR A 114 -15.24 -2.66 -24.82
N HIS A 115 -13.95 -2.64 -24.47
CA HIS A 115 -13.19 -1.40 -24.26
C HIS A 115 -13.25 -0.54 -25.52
N VAL A 116 -13.54 0.75 -25.38
CA VAL A 116 -13.36 1.72 -26.47
C VAL A 116 -11.86 1.79 -26.78
N GLY A 117 -11.47 1.11 -27.86
CA GLY A 117 -10.28 1.49 -28.60
C GLY A 117 -10.62 2.73 -29.45
N SER A 118 -9.84 3.79 -29.29
CA SER A 118 -9.61 4.77 -30.36
C SER A 118 -8.26 5.42 -30.07
N HIS A 119 -7.15 4.82 -30.50
CA HIS A 119 -6.50 5.11 -31.80
C HIS A 119 -6.22 6.60 -32.03
N SER A 120 -5.24 7.13 -31.30
CA SER A 120 -3.99 7.59 -31.91
C SER A 120 -2.84 7.06 -31.03
N GLY A 121 -1.75 6.64 -31.66
CA GLY A 121 -0.82 5.66 -31.12
C GLY A 121 -0.11 6.00 -29.80
N THR A 122 0.43 4.95 -29.17
CA THR A 122 1.57 4.96 -28.24
C THR A 122 1.41 5.29 -26.75
N ASP A 123 0.22 5.51 -26.18
CA ASP A 123 0.13 5.72 -24.72
C ASP A 123 -0.55 4.58 -23.95
N SER A 124 0.25 3.55 -23.65
CA SER A 124 0.03 2.56 -22.58
C SER A 124 0.40 3.11 -21.19
N ARG A 125 0.25 4.42 -20.96
CA ARG A 125 0.68 5.09 -19.73
C ARG A 125 -0.43 5.12 -18.66
N PRO A 126 -0.07 5.04 -17.37
CA PRO A 126 -1.00 5.32 -16.28
C PRO A 126 -1.69 6.66 -16.47
N GLY A 127 -3.00 6.73 -16.22
CA GLY A 127 -3.65 8.01 -15.97
C GLY A 127 -3.00 8.73 -14.78
N PHE A 128 -3.10 10.06 -14.75
CA PHE A 128 -2.48 10.93 -13.73
C PHE A 128 -2.69 10.42 -12.28
N PHE A 129 -3.90 9.97 -11.96
CA PHE A 129 -4.18 9.27 -10.72
C PHE A 129 -4.18 7.75 -10.94
N GLN A 130 -3.32 7.04 -10.21
CA GLN A 130 -3.30 5.58 -10.14
C GLN A 130 -4.66 5.01 -9.69
N THR A 131 -5.00 3.79 -10.10
CA THR A 131 -6.28 3.14 -9.76
C THR A 131 -6.52 3.09 -8.25
N SER A 132 -5.52 2.68 -7.46
CA SER A 132 -5.59 2.62 -6.00
C SER A 132 -5.97 3.98 -5.40
N ARG A 133 -5.34 5.04 -5.91
CA ARG A 133 -5.55 6.42 -5.46
C ARG A 133 -6.90 6.99 -5.88
N ARG A 134 -7.37 6.68 -7.09
CA ARG A 134 -8.74 7.02 -7.52
C ARG A 134 -9.77 6.36 -6.62
N GLY A 135 -9.62 5.06 -6.32
CA GLY A 135 -10.49 4.34 -5.41
C GLY A 135 -10.52 4.96 -4.01
N TYR A 136 -9.35 5.37 -3.50
CA TYR A 136 -9.24 6.08 -2.22
C TYR A 136 -9.99 7.42 -2.22
N LEU A 137 -9.78 8.26 -3.23
CA LEU A 137 -10.42 9.59 -3.34
C LEU A 137 -11.95 9.49 -3.50
N VAL A 138 -12.43 8.54 -4.31
CA VAL A 138 -13.87 8.30 -4.43
C VAL A 138 -14.45 7.85 -3.09
N ASN A 139 -13.77 6.92 -2.42
CA ASN A 139 -14.19 6.44 -1.11
C ASN A 139 -14.15 7.55 -0.04
N SER A 140 -13.16 8.45 -0.06
CA SER A 140 -13.11 9.59 0.88
C SER A 140 -14.29 10.53 0.67
N ILE A 141 -14.64 10.86 -0.57
CA ILE A 141 -15.85 11.65 -0.88
C ILE A 141 -17.08 10.92 -0.36
N MET A 142 -17.27 9.66 -0.74
CA MET A 142 -18.44 8.85 -0.36
C MET A 142 -18.62 8.75 1.16
N MET A 143 -17.52 8.56 1.90
CA MET A 143 -17.54 8.45 3.36
C MET A 143 -17.82 9.78 4.06
N ARG A 144 -17.46 10.91 3.46
CA ARG A 144 -17.79 12.25 3.96
C ARG A 144 -19.21 12.69 3.60
N THR A 145 -19.81 12.11 2.56
CA THR A 145 -21.18 12.45 2.18
C THR A 145 -22.19 12.02 3.26
N GLU A 146 -22.94 12.99 3.78
CA GLU A 146 -24.04 12.76 4.72
C GLU A 146 -25.39 13.03 4.04
N SER A 147 -26.41 12.21 4.33
CA SER A 147 -27.77 12.52 3.92
C SER A 147 -28.28 13.74 4.70
N ARG A 148 -28.59 14.82 3.96
CA ARG A 148 -29.01 16.11 4.53
C ARG A 148 -30.46 16.08 5.04
N ASN A 149 -31.31 15.25 4.44
CA ASN A 149 -32.73 15.13 4.78
C ASN A 149 -33.07 13.66 5.05
N HIS A 150 -33.00 13.26 6.32
CA HIS A 150 -33.67 12.03 6.77
C HIS A 150 -34.94 12.45 7.52
N PRO A 151 -36.11 11.83 7.26
CA PRO A 151 -37.38 12.18 7.92
C PRO A 151 -37.38 12.07 9.46
N TYR A 152 -36.28 11.56 10.04
CA TYR A 152 -36.08 11.39 11.49
C TYR A 152 -34.93 12.25 12.04
N GLY A 153 -34.52 13.31 11.33
CA GLY A 153 -33.54 14.31 11.78
C GLY A 153 -32.09 13.83 11.93
N ARG A 154 -31.81 12.53 11.84
CA ARG A 154 -30.45 11.99 11.91
C ARG A 154 -29.79 11.98 10.53
N LYS A 155 -28.69 12.72 10.41
CA LYS A 155 -27.80 12.63 9.24
C LYS A 155 -27.32 11.19 9.09
N MET A 156 -27.56 10.59 7.92
CA MET A 156 -27.19 9.20 7.63
C MET A 156 -26.09 9.19 6.57
N GLY A 157 -24.87 8.84 6.99
CA GLY A 157 -23.75 8.61 6.07
C GLY A 157 -23.73 7.18 5.53
N LEU A 158 -22.89 6.93 4.52
CA LEU A 158 -22.77 5.63 3.85
C LEU A 158 -22.47 4.48 4.82
N ARG A 159 -21.63 4.68 5.83
CA ARG A 159 -21.34 3.65 6.84
C ARG A 159 -22.56 3.25 7.66
N SER A 160 -23.40 4.22 8.02
CA SER A 160 -24.65 3.96 8.72
C SER A 160 -25.62 3.18 7.84
N ALA A 161 -25.62 3.44 6.53
CA ALA A 161 -26.40 2.69 5.55
C ALA A 161 -25.90 1.24 5.39
N LEU A 162 -24.59 1.01 5.34
CA LEU A 162 -24.00 -0.33 5.34
C LEU A 162 -24.33 -1.09 6.62
N ARG A 163 -24.18 -0.45 7.80
CA ARG A 163 -24.46 -1.08 9.10
C ARG A 163 -25.92 -1.47 9.30
N ARG A 164 -26.84 -0.66 8.76
CA ARG A 164 -28.28 -0.96 8.80
C ARG A 164 -28.72 -1.96 7.73
N GLY A 165 -27.81 -2.43 6.88
CA GLY A 165 -28.12 -3.35 5.80
C GLY A 165 -28.81 -2.71 4.59
N ALA A 166 -28.91 -1.37 4.52
CA ALA A 166 -29.46 -0.69 3.34
C ALA A 166 -28.56 -0.86 2.10
N TYR A 167 -27.24 -0.98 2.32
CA TYR A 167 -26.30 -1.48 1.33
C TYR A 167 -25.63 -2.73 1.89
N GLN A 168 -25.46 -3.76 1.07
CA GLN A 168 -24.79 -4.99 1.51
C GLN A 168 -23.28 -4.84 1.56
N LYS A 169 -22.67 -4.37 0.46
CA LYS A 169 -21.21 -4.31 0.29
C LYS A 169 -20.79 -3.08 -0.50
N LEU A 170 -19.60 -2.58 -0.19
CA LEU A 170 -18.90 -1.54 -0.92
C LEU A 170 -17.50 -2.05 -1.24
N PHE A 171 -17.14 -2.11 -2.52
CA PHE A 171 -15.85 -2.62 -2.97
C PHE A 171 -15.35 -1.84 -4.18
N ALA A 172 -14.03 -1.74 -4.32
CA ALA A 172 -13.40 -1.20 -5.51
C ALA A 172 -13.35 -2.28 -6.59
N LEU A 173 -13.56 -1.89 -7.85
CA LEU A 173 -13.45 -2.80 -8.98
C LEU A 173 -11.98 -3.00 -9.35
N HIS A 174 -11.64 -4.20 -9.82
CA HIS A 174 -10.33 -4.47 -10.41
C HIS A 174 -10.25 -3.95 -11.85
N ASP A 175 -9.05 -3.56 -12.30
CA ASP A 175 -8.84 -2.92 -13.62
C ASP A 175 -9.28 -3.76 -14.83
N GLY A 176 -9.37 -5.09 -14.69
CA GLY A 176 -9.78 -5.94 -15.80
C GLY A 176 -9.64 -7.45 -15.54
N PRO A 177 -9.79 -8.25 -16.61
CA PRO A 177 -9.71 -9.70 -16.53
C PRO A 177 -8.32 -10.17 -16.13
N PHE A 178 -8.26 -11.33 -15.50
CA PHE A 178 -7.03 -11.92 -14.99
C PHE A 178 -6.14 -12.53 -16.09
N ARG A 179 -6.74 -12.90 -17.22
CA ARG A 179 -6.06 -13.38 -18.42
C ARG A 179 -6.42 -12.46 -19.57
N THR A 180 -5.40 -12.00 -20.27
CA THR A 180 -5.53 -11.06 -21.38
C THR A 180 -4.84 -11.68 -22.59
N GLN A 181 -5.56 -11.76 -23.72
CA GLN A 181 -5.03 -12.33 -24.95
C GLN A 181 -4.10 -11.36 -25.70
N SER A 182 -4.34 -10.04 -25.62
CA SER A 182 -3.57 -9.03 -26.32
C SER A 182 -2.46 -8.39 -25.46
N LYS A 183 -1.32 -8.11 -26.09
CA LYS A 183 -0.15 -7.49 -25.42
C LYS A 183 -0.43 -6.04 -24.97
N LEU A 184 -1.14 -5.27 -25.79
CA LEU A 184 -1.52 -3.88 -25.47
C LEU A 184 -2.44 -3.79 -24.24
N MET A 185 -3.43 -4.68 -24.14
CA MET A 185 -4.33 -4.72 -22.99
C MET A 185 -3.63 -5.24 -21.72
N ASN A 186 -2.56 -6.04 -21.87
CA ASN A 186 -1.70 -6.44 -20.76
C ASN A 186 -0.89 -5.26 -20.21
N GLU A 187 -0.46 -4.33 -21.07
CA GLU A 187 0.27 -3.13 -20.63
C GLU A 187 -0.63 -2.11 -19.95
N ALA A 188 -1.91 -2.00 -20.33
CA ALA A 188 -2.84 -1.11 -19.62
C ALA A 188 -3.34 -1.68 -18.27
N ASN A 189 -3.46 -3.01 -18.15
CA ASN A 189 -4.05 -3.65 -16.97
C ASN A 189 -3.00 -4.06 -15.93
N TYR A 190 -2.91 -3.32 -14.83
CA TYR A 190 -1.97 -3.59 -13.73
C TYR A 190 -2.10 -5.00 -13.15
N ARG A 191 -3.32 -5.53 -13.04
CA ARG A 191 -3.59 -6.89 -12.53
C ARG A 191 -2.92 -7.95 -13.41
N ALA A 192 -3.04 -7.81 -14.72
CA ALA A 192 -2.46 -8.73 -15.68
C ALA A 192 -0.91 -8.62 -15.69
N GLN A 193 -0.38 -7.39 -15.61
CA GLN A 193 1.06 -7.18 -15.46
C GLN A 193 1.64 -7.85 -14.21
N LEU A 194 0.98 -7.69 -13.06
CA LEU A 194 1.39 -8.30 -11.80
C LEU A 194 1.44 -9.83 -11.91
N ARG A 195 0.47 -10.44 -12.60
CA ARG A 195 0.47 -11.89 -12.82
C ARG A 195 1.71 -12.35 -13.60
N VAL A 196 2.04 -11.66 -14.70
CA VAL A 196 3.13 -12.06 -15.59
C VAL A 196 4.50 -11.75 -14.98
N LYS A 197 4.66 -10.56 -14.38
CA LYS A 197 5.93 -10.09 -13.83
C LYS A 197 6.26 -10.71 -12.48
N TRP A 198 5.26 -11.01 -11.66
CA TRP A 198 5.43 -11.46 -10.28
C TRP A 198 4.85 -12.86 -10.02
N ALA A 199 3.53 -13.04 -10.13
CA ALA A 199 2.87 -14.27 -9.65
C ALA A 199 3.32 -15.55 -10.38
N ARG A 200 3.71 -15.47 -11.65
CA ARG A 200 4.23 -16.61 -12.42
C ARG A 200 5.74 -16.82 -12.28
N ARG A 201 6.46 -15.98 -11.55
CA ARG A 201 7.92 -15.93 -11.59
C ARG A 201 8.54 -15.91 -10.20
N PHE A 202 8.70 -17.11 -9.63
CA PHE A 202 9.17 -17.35 -8.26
C PHE A 202 10.58 -16.80 -7.96
N TRP A 203 11.49 -16.81 -8.93
CA TRP A 203 12.90 -16.47 -8.74
C TRP A 203 13.27 -15.01 -9.10
N ARG A 204 12.29 -14.15 -9.38
CA ARG A 204 12.56 -12.73 -9.69
C ARG A 204 12.28 -11.82 -8.49
N ASN A 205 13.00 -10.70 -8.47
CA ASN A 205 12.72 -9.61 -7.52
C ASN A 205 11.28 -9.12 -7.67
N GLN A 206 10.63 -8.89 -6.54
CA GLN A 206 9.25 -8.43 -6.49
C GLN A 206 9.13 -7.01 -7.08
N PRO A 207 8.20 -6.75 -8.01
CA PRO A 207 7.99 -5.41 -8.58
C PRO A 207 7.15 -4.55 -7.62
N LEU A 208 7.79 -4.03 -6.57
CA LEU A 208 7.11 -3.32 -5.47
C LEU A 208 6.35 -2.06 -5.90
N ASP A 209 6.86 -1.30 -6.87
CA ASP A 209 6.16 -0.10 -7.35
C ASP A 209 4.85 -0.45 -8.08
N LEU A 210 4.82 -1.57 -8.79
CA LEU A 210 3.62 -2.04 -9.48
C LEU A 210 2.57 -2.54 -8.48
N VAL A 211 3.02 -3.21 -7.42
CA VAL A 211 2.17 -3.64 -6.29
C VAL A 211 1.58 -2.41 -5.60
N ASN A 212 2.41 -1.40 -5.32
CA ASN A 212 1.95 -0.15 -4.73
C ASN A 212 0.94 0.58 -5.63
N ALA A 213 1.22 0.70 -6.93
CA ALA A 213 0.31 1.38 -7.87
C ALA A 213 -1.08 0.71 -7.95
N TYR A 214 -1.15 -0.61 -7.81
CA TYR A 214 -2.41 -1.36 -7.90
C TYR A 214 -3.15 -1.51 -6.57
N TYR A 215 -2.45 -1.89 -5.50
CA TYR A 215 -3.03 -2.18 -4.18
C TYR A 215 -2.97 -1.01 -3.20
N GLY A 216 -2.14 0.00 -3.48
CA GLY A 216 -1.89 1.13 -2.59
C GLY A 216 -0.71 0.90 -1.63
N GLU A 217 -0.39 1.95 -0.89
CA GLU A 217 0.86 2.08 -0.14
C GLU A 217 0.89 1.13 1.06
N ARG A 218 -0.25 0.91 1.72
CA ARG A 218 -0.36 0.00 2.89
C ARG A 218 0.04 -1.44 2.52
N ILE A 219 -0.48 -1.93 1.40
CA ILE A 219 -0.17 -3.28 0.91
C ILE A 219 1.24 -3.32 0.29
N GLY A 220 1.66 -2.22 -0.35
CA GLY A 220 3.02 -2.05 -0.85
C GLY A 220 4.08 -2.23 0.24
N VAL A 221 3.92 -1.57 1.40
CA VAL A 221 4.85 -1.67 2.53
C VAL A 221 4.89 -3.10 3.09
N TYR A 222 3.75 -3.78 3.17
CA TYR A 222 3.69 -5.18 3.59
C TYR A 222 4.52 -6.10 2.68
N PHE A 223 4.34 -6.01 1.36
CA PHE A 223 5.13 -6.83 0.44
C PHE A 223 6.60 -6.43 0.40
N ALA A 224 6.91 -5.14 0.59
CA ALA A 224 8.29 -4.68 0.74
C ALA A 224 8.97 -5.30 1.96
N TRP A 225 8.28 -5.34 3.10
CA TRP A 225 8.73 -6.03 4.32
C TRP A 225 8.93 -7.52 4.08
N LEU A 226 7.93 -8.20 3.51
CA LEU A 226 7.99 -9.63 3.25
C LEU A 226 9.17 -10.01 2.33
N GLY A 227 9.36 -9.26 1.24
CA GLY A 227 10.47 -9.46 0.32
C GLY A 227 11.84 -9.15 0.95
N HIS A 228 11.91 -8.14 1.83
CA HIS A 228 13.13 -7.84 2.57
C HIS A 228 13.45 -8.94 3.59
N TYR A 229 12.48 -9.35 4.39
CA TYR A 229 12.64 -10.38 5.41
C TYR A 229 13.07 -11.74 4.83
N THR A 230 12.39 -12.20 3.77
CA THR A 230 12.73 -13.46 3.09
C THR A 230 14.16 -13.46 2.53
N LYS A 231 14.63 -12.33 2.00
CA LYS A 231 16.03 -12.17 1.58
C LYS A 231 17.02 -12.14 2.73
N TRP A 232 16.63 -11.65 3.90
CA TRP A 232 17.49 -11.60 5.09
C TRP A 232 17.58 -12.95 5.81
N LEU A 233 16.53 -13.76 5.72
CA LEU A 233 16.50 -15.13 6.24
C LEU A 233 17.47 -16.07 5.52
N THR A 234 17.97 -15.73 4.33
CA THR A 234 18.92 -16.58 3.61
C THR A 234 20.21 -16.79 4.40
N LEU A 235 20.67 -15.77 5.15
CA LEU A 235 21.91 -15.84 5.92
C LEU A 235 21.76 -16.80 7.12
N PRO A 236 20.76 -16.64 8.01
CA PRO A 236 20.47 -17.64 9.04
C PRO A 236 20.15 -19.03 8.50
N ALA A 237 19.48 -19.14 7.36
CA ALA A 237 19.14 -20.44 6.79
C ALA A 237 20.40 -21.22 6.38
N VAL A 238 21.39 -20.55 5.77
CA VAL A 238 22.66 -21.19 5.40
C VAL A 238 23.47 -21.59 6.64
N VAL A 239 23.59 -20.70 7.63
CA VAL A 239 24.32 -20.99 8.87
C VAL A 239 23.63 -22.10 9.67
N GLY A 240 22.31 -22.02 9.82
CA GLY A 240 21.50 -23.02 10.53
C GLY A 240 21.54 -24.38 9.84
N MET A 241 21.51 -24.43 8.51
CA MET A 241 21.70 -25.68 7.76
C MET A 241 23.06 -26.31 8.02
N ALA A 242 24.14 -25.51 8.07
CA ALA A 242 25.48 -26.00 8.37
C ALA A 242 25.58 -26.58 9.80
N VAL A 243 25.00 -25.90 10.79
CA VAL A 243 24.94 -26.38 12.19
C VAL A 243 24.14 -27.67 12.28
N PHE A 244 23.02 -27.77 11.56
CA PHE A 244 22.18 -28.96 11.52
C PHE A 244 22.93 -30.17 10.93
N VAL A 245 23.58 -29.99 9.78
CA VAL A 245 24.38 -31.06 9.13
C VAL A 245 25.52 -31.52 10.04
N PHE A 246 26.22 -30.60 10.70
CA PHE A 246 27.24 -30.93 11.69
C PHE A 246 26.67 -31.74 12.86
N GLY A 247 25.48 -31.36 13.35
CA GLY A 247 24.79 -32.09 14.41
C GLY A 247 24.43 -33.52 14.03
N VAL A 248 23.91 -33.72 12.81
CA VAL A 248 23.61 -35.06 12.29
C VAL A 248 24.88 -35.92 12.17
N ILE A 249 25.97 -35.35 11.65
CA ILE A 249 27.26 -36.07 11.52
C ILE A 249 27.80 -36.47 12.90
N ASN A 250 27.75 -35.58 13.89
CA ASN A 250 28.23 -35.89 15.24
C ASN A 250 27.35 -36.92 15.95
N ALA A 251 26.03 -36.80 15.83
CA ALA A 251 25.10 -37.77 16.42
C ALA A 251 25.28 -39.17 15.81
N ALA A 252 25.50 -39.25 14.49
CA ALA A 252 25.81 -40.49 13.79
C ALA A 252 27.15 -41.09 14.23
N ARG A 253 28.21 -40.27 14.35
CA ARG A 253 29.53 -40.73 14.82
C ARG A 253 29.51 -41.32 16.24
N LEU A 254 28.64 -40.80 17.09
CA LEU A 254 28.51 -41.25 18.49
C LEU A 254 27.52 -42.41 18.67
N ASN A 255 26.95 -42.98 17.59
CA ASN A 255 25.89 -44.00 17.61
C ASN A 255 24.69 -43.64 18.51
N LYS A 256 24.42 -42.33 18.69
CA LYS A 256 23.33 -41.84 19.56
C LYS A 256 21.97 -41.79 18.87
N LEU A 257 21.92 -42.07 17.56
CA LEU A 257 20.70 -42.02 16.75
C LEU A 257 19.73 -43.17 17.07
N ASP A 258 20.26 -44.37 17.37
CA ASP A 258 19.44 -45.55 17.66
C ASP A 258 19.20 -45.76 19.16
N ALA A 259 19.98 -45.09 20.02
CA ALA A 259 20.10 -45.42 21.44
C ALA A 259 19.15 -44.64 22.38
N THR A 260 18.38 -43.65 21.91
CA THR A 260 17.49 -42.85 22.79
C THR A 260 16.16 -42.48 22.14
N PRO A 261 15.04 -42.43 22.89
CA PRO A 261 13.74 -41.98 22.38
C PRO A 261 13.72 -40.49 21.94
N ASN A 262 14.81 -39.76 22.20
CA ASN A 262 14.93 -38.34 21.89
C ASN A 262 16.14 -38.02 20.98
N ALA A 263 16.32 -38.77 19.89
CA ALA A 263 17.38 -38.55 18.91
C ALA A 263 17.47 -37.08 18.41
N LEU A 264 16.35 -36.34 18.42
CA LEU A 264 16.32 -34.91 18.12
C LEU A 264 17.19 -34.06 19.07
N PHE A 265 17.19 -34.32 20.38
CA PHE A 265 18.05 -33.56 21.31
C PHE A 265 19.52 -33.82 21.01
N ALA A 266 19.90 -35.04 20.63
CA ALA A 266 21.27 -35.35 20.23
C ALA A 266 21.73 -34.61 18.96
N ILE A 267 20.80 -34.28 18.04
CA ILE A 267 21.08 -33.50 16.83
C ILE A 267 21.19 -32.00 17.12
N PHE A 268 20.51 -31.49 18.15
CA PHE A 268 20.54 -30.06 18.49
C PHE A 268 21.53 -29.70 19.61
N ASP A 269 21.91 -30.63 20.48
CA ASP A 269 22.92 -30.43 21.54
C ASP A 269 24.35 -30.60 21.00
N ASN A 270 24.78 -29.63 20.18
CA ASN A 270 26.15 -29.55 19.69
C ASN A 270 26.86 -28.31 20.23
N VAL A 271 28.19 -28.38 20.22
CA VAL A 271 29.07 -27.25 20.55
C VAL A 271 28.78 -26.01 19.67
N LEU A 272 28.28 -26.20 18.44
CA LEU A 272 27.94 -25.11 17.52
C LEU A 272 26.58 -24.43 17.80
N THR A 273 25.74 -25.00 18.66
CA THR A 273 24.41 -24.43 18.96
C THR A 273 24.51 -23.16 19.80
N MET A 274 25.46 -23.11 20.74
CA MET A 274 25.73 -21.90 21.54
C MET A 274 26.19 -20.70 20.71
N PRO A 275 27.22 -20.79 19.84
CA PRO A 275 27.59 -19.69 18.96
C PRO A 275 26.49 -19.36 17.93
N PHE A 276 25.69 -20.34 17.50
CA PHE A 276 24.53 -20.07 16.64
C PHE A 276 23.47 -19.20 17.33
N ALA A 277 23.20 -19.42 18.62
CA ALA A 277 22.27 -18.59 19.38
C ALA A 277 22.75 -17.13 19.50
N LEU A 278 24.04 -16.91 19.75
CA LEU A 278 24.66 -15.57 19.75
C LEU A 278 24.59 -14.92 18.35
N PHE A 279 24.83 -15.70 17.31
CA PHE A 279 24.67 -15.24 15.94
C PHE A 279 23.21 -14.84 15.64
N MET A 280 22.22 -15.60 16.09
CA MET A 280 20.79 -15.29 15.89
C MET A 280 20.36 -14.02 16.63
N SER A 281 20.86 -13.79 17.84
CA SER A 281 20.57 -12.55 18.58
C SER A 281 21.19 -11.33 17.89
N MET A 282 22.43 -11.44 17.41
CA MET A 282 23.09 -10.41 16.62
C MET A 282 22.39 -10.17 15.27
N TRP A 283 22.01 -11.24 14.55
CA TRP A 283 21.30 -11.13 13.29
C TRP A 283 19.96 -10.40 13.45
N SER A 284 19.21 -10.69 14.52
CA SER A 284 17.91 -10.05 14.79
C SER A 284 18.04 -8.54 14.99
N THR A 285 19.03 -8.09 15.78
CA THR A 285 19.28 -6.66 16.03
C THR A 285 19.76 -5.94 14.78
N VAL A 286 20.64 -6.57 13.98
CA VAL A 286 21.08 -6.01 12.70
C VAL A 286 19.91 -5.93 11.72
N TYR A 287 19.11 -6.99 11.58
CA TYR A 287 17.96 -7.03 10.69
C TYR A 287 16.99 -5.87 10.94
N ILE A 288 16.61 -5.63 12.19
CA ILE A 288 15.62 -4.58 12.50
C ILE A 288 16.14 -3.19 12.14
N GLU A 289 17.43 -2.90 12.34
CA GLU A 289 18.04 -1.62 11.97
C GLU A 289 18.08 -1.41 10.45
N PHE A 290 18.39 -2.47 9.70
CA PHE A 290 18.34 -2.41 8.24
C PHE A 290 16.91 -2.29 7.71
N TRP A 291 15.94 -2.94 8.35
CA TRP A 291 14.53 -2.76 8.01
C TRP A 291 14.07 -1.33 8.27
N LYS A 292 14.44 -0.70 9.39
CA LYS A 292 14.12 0.72 9.66
C LYS A 292 14.61 1.63 8.53
N ARG A 293 15.85 1.42 8.06
CA ARG A 293 16.44 2.17 6.92
C ARG A 293 15.69 1.89 5.61
N ALA A 294 15.38 0.63 5.32
CA ALA A 294 14.64 0.24 4.12
C ALA A 294 13.20 0.80 4.14
N ASN A 295 12.54 0.79 5.29
CA ASN A 295 11.21 1.34 5.47
C ASN A 295 11.20 2.85 5.21
N GLN A 296 12.20 3.59 5.72
CA GLN A 296 12.36 5.02 5.42
C GLN A 296 12.58 5.28 3.93
N TYR A 297 13.36 4.44 3.24
CA TYR A 297 13.52 4.53 1.79
C TYR A 297 12.19 4.37 1.05
N TYR A 298 11.38 3.35 1.37
CA TYR A 298 10.07 3.16 0.74
C TYR A 298 9.08 4.27 1.11
N ALA A 299 9.11 4.73 2.37
CA ALA A 299 8.29 5.85 2.81
C ALA A 299 8.63 7.15 2.05
N PHE A 300 9.91 7.41 1.79
CA PHE A 300 10.34 8.51 0.92
C PHE A 300 9.87 8.29 -0.52
N ARG A 301 10.22 7.13 -1.11
CA ARG A 301 9.94 6.79 -2.52
C ARG A 301 8.44 6.83 -2.86
N TRP A 302 7.58 6.48 -1.92
CA TRP A 302 6.13 6.48 -2.10
C TRP A 302 5.44 7.70 -1.48
N ASN A 303 6.21 8.72 -1.06
CA ASN A 303 5.70 10.00 -0.55
C ASN A 303 4.84 9.87 0.73
N MET A 304 5.18 8.92 1.59
CA MET A 304 4.47 8.55 2.82
C MET A 304 5.13 9.10 4.11
N ILE A 305 6.20 9.89 4.03
CA ILE A 305 6.93 10.41 5.21
C ILE A 305 6.02 11.15 6.19
N ASP A 306 5.12 12.00 5.69
CA ASP A 306 4.24 12.83 6.54
C ASP A 306 2.83 12.24 6.69
N TYR A 307 2.66 10.95 6.39
CA TYR A 307 1.34 10.32 6.37
C TYR A 307 0.58 10.51 7.70
N GLU A 308 1.26 10.31 8.84
CA GLU A 308 0.64 10.42 10.18
C GLU A 308 0.14 11.83 10.50
N ARG A 309 0.82 12.88 10.02
CA ARG A 309 0.44 14.28 10.29
C ARG A 309 -0.80 14.71 9.51
N VAL A 310 -1.07 14.04 8.39
CA VAL A 310 -2.10 14.40 7.42
C VAL A 310 -3.33 13.49 7.53
N GLU A 311 -3.27 12.44 8.37
CA GLU A 311 -4.37 11.48 8.50
C GLU A 311 -5.63 12.14 9.07
N LEU A 312 -6.75 11.98 8.36
CA LEU A 312 -8.04 12.47 8.81
C LEU A 312 -8.54 11.63 10.00
N PRO A 313 -9.23 12.23 10.97
CA PRO A 313 -9.86 11.46 12.04
C PRO A 313 -10.82 10.44 11.44
N ARG A 314 -10.75 9.19 11.93
CA ARG A 314 -11.67 8.13 11.50
C ARG A 314 -13.12 8.63 11.64
N THR A 315 -13.97 8.33 10.66
CA THR A 315 -15.38 8.79 10.66
C THR A 315 -16.19 8.28 11.85
N GLU A 316 -15.77 7.19 12.49
CA GLU A 316 -16.41 6.61 13.68
C GLU A 316 -15.88 7.18 15.00
N PHE A 317 -14.92 8.09 14.94
CA PHE A 317 -14.38 8.72 16.12
C PHE A 317 -15.45 9.61 16.76
N ARG A 318 -15.84 9.23 17.97
CA ARG A 318 -16.71 10.05 18.82
C ARG A 318 -15.85 10.78 19.83
N ALA A 319 -15.78 12.10 19.72
CA ALA A 319 -15.14 12.92 20.73
C ALA A 319 -16.08 13.21 21.91
N THR A 320 -15.47 13.47 23.06
CA THR A 320 -16.17 13.99 24.23
C THR A 320 -16.21 15.52 24.21
N LYS A 321 -15.17 16.17 23.64
CA LYS A 321 -15.04 17.62 23.58
C LYS A 321 -14.46 18.05 22.23
N VAL A 322 -14.88 19.21 21.72
CA VAL A 322 -14.21 19.87 20.60
C VAL A 322 -13.12 20.76 21.18
N ARG A 323 -11.90 20.70 20.64
CA ARG A 323 -10.74 21.50 21.07
C ARG A 323 -10.08 22.16 19.87
N PHE A 324 -9.43 23.30 20.06
CA PHE A 324 -8.49 23.84 19.09
C PHE A 324 -7.12 23.15 19.23
N SER A 325 -6.64 22.57 18.14
CA SER A 325 -5.33 21.93 18.09
C SER A 325 -4.24 22.97 18.41
N PRO A 326 -3.35 22.73 19.39
CA PRO A 326 -2.30 23.69 19.76
C PRO A 326 -1.24 23.85 18.66
N VAL A 327 -1.13 22.87 17.75
CA VAL A 327 -0.16 22.89 16.65
C VAL A 327 -0.76 23.46 15.38
N THR A 328 -1.97 23.02 15.01
CA THR A 328 -2.57 23.41 13.71
C THR A 328 -3.56 24.57 13.81
N GLY A 329 -3.99 24.96 15.02
CA GLY A 329 -5.02 25.98 15.23
C GLY A 329 -6.41 25.60 14.71
N LYS A 330 -6.59 24.39 14.18
CA LYS A 330 -7.87 23.91 13.65
C LYS A 330 -8.75 23.33 14.76
N ARG A 331 -10.07 23.45 14.60
CA ARG A 331 -11.04 22.78 15.47
C ARG A 331 -10.99 21.28 15.19
N GLU A 332 -10.66 20.49 16.21
CA GLU A 332 -10.58 19.04 16.13
C GLU A 332 -11.45 18.36 17.21
N LEU A 333 -11.89 17.15 16.88
CA LEU A 333 -12.57 16.27 17.81
C LEU A 333 -11.52 15.70 18.77
N TYR A 334 -11.62 16.02 20.07
CA TYR A 334 -10.66 15.58 21.08
C TYR A 334 -11.28 14.57 22.05
N TYR A 335 -10.51 13.53 22.35
CA TYR A 335 -10.83 12.56 23.39
C TYR A 335 -9.66 12.52 24.38
N PRO A 336 -9.88 12.77 25.68
CA PRO A 336 -8.79 12.93 26.64
C PRO A 336 -7.95 11.67 26.80
N VAL A 337 -6.62 11.85 26.90
CA VAL A 337 -5.64 10.74 26.93
C VAL A 337 -5.85 9.81 28.11
N TYR A 338 -6.14 10.34 29.30
CA TYR A 338 -6.37 9.53 30.50
C TYR A 338 -7.61 8.63 30.36
N TRP A 339 -8.69 9.09 29.71
CA TRP A 339 -9.84 8.24 29.38
C TRP A 339 -9.48 7.17 28.35
N LYS A 340 -8.59 7.47 27.38
CA LYS A 340 -8.11 6.45 26.42
C LYS A 340 -7.30 5.39 27.15
N ALA A 341 -6.37 5.82 28.00
CA ALA A 341 -5.50 4.96 28.77
C ALA A 341 -6.31 4.07 29.72
N LEU A 342 -7.28 4.64 30.46
CA LEU A 342 -8.16 3.88 31.34
C LEU A 342 -8.96 2.84 30.56
N ARG A 343 -9.55 3.22 29.42
CA ARG A 343 -10.32 2.28 28.59
C ARG A 343 -9.45 1.17 28.03
N LEU A 344 -8.23 1.50 27.58
CA LEU A 344 -7.27 0.54 27.05
C LEU A 344 -6.83 -0.44 28.14
N PHE A 345 -6.49 0.07 29.33
CA PHE A 345 -6.14 -0.71 30.51
C PHE A 345 -7.27 -1.65 30.93
N ALA A 346 -8.49 -1.12 31.09
CA ALA A 346 -9.65 -1.95 31.44
C ALA A 346 -9.91 -3.04 30.39
N SER A 347 -9.77 -2.71 29.10
CA SER A 347 -9.92 -3.71 28.03
C SER A 347 -8.82 -4.75 28.00
N SER A 348 -7.56 -4.38 28.27
CA SER A 348 -6.45 -5.35 28.33
C SER A 348 -6.57 -6.27 29.52
N VAL A 349 -6.99 -5.75 30.68
CA VAL A 349 -7.27 -6.55 31.87
C VAL A 349 -8.41 -7.53 31.60
N ALA A 350 -9.50 -7.09 30.97
CA ALA A 350 -10.60 -7.96 30.59
C ALA A 350 -10.17 -9.09 29.64
N VAL A 351 -9.27 -8.82 28.69
CA VAL A 351 -8.72 -9.83 27.76
C VAL A 351 -7.76 -10.81 28.44
N ILE A 352 -7.07 -10.40 29.51
CA ILE A 352 -6.18 -11.28 30.28
C ILE A 352 -6.98 -12.18 31.24
N ILE A 353 -8.10 -11.67 31.76
CA ILE A 353 -8.98 -12.41 32.68
C ILE A 353 -9.90 -13.38 31.92
N ALA A 354 -10.29 -13.06 30.69
CA ALA A 354 -11.08 -13.91 29.80
C ALA A 354 -10.20 -14.97 29.12
#